data_AF-A0A1A8RML6-F1
#
_entry.id   AF-A0A1A8RML6-F1
#
_cell.length_a   1.000
_cell.length_b   1.000
_cell.length_c   1.000
_cell.angle_alpha   90.00
_cell.angle_beta   90.00
_cell.angle_gamma   90.00
#
_symmetry.space_group_name_H-M   'P 1'
#
loop_
_entity.id
_entity.type
_entity.pdbx_description
1 polymer ?
#
loop_
_entity_poly.entity_id
_entity_poly.type
_entity_poly.pdbx_seq_one_letter_code
_entity_poly.pdbx_strand_id
1 'polypeptide(L)'
;VKWLSQQRNALGGFSSTQDTCVALHALSEYAILSYVGGVNLTISLASTNLDFQETFELNKENKKLLQSAKIPSIPTGLFVSAKGEGCCLMQIDVSYNVPDPVAKPAFQLRV
;
A
#
# COMPACT_ATOMS: atom_id res chain seq x y z
N VAL A 1 2.05 -12.13 7.82
CA VAL A 1 1.63 -11.34 6.64
C VAL A 1 2.14 -9.91 6.56
N LYS A 2 2.35 -9.18 7.68
CA LYS A 2 2.77 -7.76 7.65
C LYS A 2 3.96 -7.46 6.72
N TRP A 3 5.06 -8.20 6.87
CA TRP A 3 6.25 -8.03 6.02
C TRP A 3 5.94 -8.28 4.54
N LEU A 4 5.21 -9.36 4.23
CA LEU A 4 4.85 -9.71 2.86
C LEU A 4 3.96 -8.65 2.21
N SER A 5 2.97 -8.12 2.95
CA SER A 5 2.12 -7.02 2.46
C SER A 5 2.91 -5.74 2.14
N GLN A 6 4.05 -5.51 2.80
CA GLN A 6 4.93 -4.37 2.53
C GLN A 6 5.80 -4.54 1.28
N GLN A 7 5.96 -5.77 0.76
CA GLN A 7 6.73 -6.01 -0.48
C GLN A 7 5.89 -5.84 -1.76
N ARG A 8 4.59 -5.58 -1.62
CA ARG A 8 3.67 -5.41 -2.76
C ARG A 8 3.87 -4.04 -3.40
N ASN A 9 4.06 -4.00 -4.71
CA ASN A 9 4.24 -2.76 -5.47
C ASN A 9 2.90 -2.03 -5.73
N ALA A 10 2.99 -0.80 -6.26
CA ALA A 10 1.85 0.05 -6.63
C ALA A 10 0.83 -0.62 -7.58
N LEU A 11 1.29 -1.55 -8.41
CA LEU A 11 0.48 -2.27 -9.40
C LEU A 11 -0.12 -3.57 -8.82
N GLY A 12 0.13 -3.85 -7.55
CA GLY A 12 -0.41 -4.99 -6.84
C GLY A 12 0.37 -6.29 -7.01
N GLY A 13 1.54 -6.26 -7.65
CA GLY A 13 2.45 -7.40 -7.82
C GLY A 13 3.66 -7.36 -6.87
N PHE A 14 4.58 -8.33 -7.07
CA PHE A 14 5.85 -8.45 -6.35
C PHE A 14 7.02 -8.39 -7.34
N SER A 15 8.25 -8.59 -6.87
CA SER A 15 9.48 -8.41 -7.67
C SER A 15 9.51 -9.22 -8.97
N SER A 16 8.86 -10.39 -9.01
CA SER A 16 8.79 -11.25 -10.19
C SER A 16 7.42 -11.92 -10.31
N THR A 17 7.16 -12.57 -11.46
CA THR A 17 5.93 -13.35 -11.66
C THR A 17 5.81 -14.49 -10.65
N GLN A 18 6.91 -15.22 -10.40
CA GLN A 18 6.90 -16.32 -9.43
C GLN A 18 6.63 -15.81 -8.01
N ASP A 19 7.31 -14.73 -7.60
CA ASP A 19 7.08 -14.12 -6.29
C ASP A 19 5.64 -13.65 -6.16
N THR A 20 5.08 -13.10 -7.23
CA THR A 20 3.68 -12.64 -7.25
C THR A 20 2.72 -13.81 -7.05
N CYS A 21 2.89 -14.91 -7.78
CA CYS A 21 2.05 -16.10 -7.63
C CYS A 21 2.12 -16.67 -6.20
N VAL A 22 3.33 -16.87 -5.67
CA VAL A 22 3.53 -17.47 -4.34
C VAL A 22 3.04 -16.54 -3.23
N ALA A 23 3.33 -15.24 -3.32
CA ALA A 23 2.89 -14.27 -2.32
C ALA A 23 1.37 -14.13 -2.29
N LEU A 24 0.72 -14.06 -3.46
CA LEU A 24 -0.74 -14.01 -3.52
C LEU A 24 -1.38 -15.28 -2.97
N HIS A 25 -0.82 -16.45 -3.27
CA HIS A 25 -1.30 -17.72 -2.70
C HIS A 25 -1.22 -17.71 -1.16
N ALA A 26 -0.07 -17.33 -0.59
CA ALA A 26 0.09 -17.25 0.86
C ALA A 26 -0.84 -16.21 1.52
N LEU A 27 -1.07 -15.07 0.87
CA LEU A 27 -2.01 -14.04 1.34
C LEU A 27 -3.46 -14.54 1.30
N SER A 28 -3.84 -15.30 0.27
CA SER A 28 -5.16 -15.93 0.17
C SER A 28 -5.40 -16.95 1.27
N GLU A 29 -4.45 -17.87 1.50
CA GLU A 29 -4.54 -18.87 2.58
C GLU A 29 -4.65 -18.19 3.95
N TYR A 30 -3.83 -17.17 4.20
CA TYR A 30 -3.92 -16.41 5.44
C TYR A 30 -5.28 -15.71 5.58
N ALA A 31 -5.81 -15.10 4.53
CA ALA A 31 -7.08 -14.39 4.57
C ALA A 31 -8.26 -15.32 4.92
N ILE A 32 -8.21 -16.58 4.49
CA ILE A 32 -9.20 -17.61 4.87
C ILE A 32 -9.12 -17.88 6.38
N LEU A 33 -7.91 -18.09 6.91
CA LEU A 33 -7.69 -18.46 8.31
C LEU A 33 -7.91 -17.29 9.29
N SER A 34 -7.63 -16.06 8.86
CA SER A 34 -7.68 -14.87 9.71
C SER A 34 -8.99 -14.08 9.59
N TYR A 35 -9.98 -14.59 8.86
CA TYR A 35 -11.20 -13.84 8.57
C TYR A 35 -12.03 -13.60 9.85
N VAL A 36 -12.19 -12.34 10.22
CA VAL A 36 -13.12 -11.88 11.26
C VAL A 36 -14.28 -11.19 10.54
N GLY A 37 -15.52 -11.61 10.80
CA GLY A 37 -16.73 -11.40 9.99
C GLY A 37 -17.23 -9.97 9.73
N GLY A 38 -16.40 -8.94 9.90
CA GLY A 38 -16.76 -7.55 9.67
C GLY A 38 -15.56 -6.63 9.51
N VAL A 39 -15.82 -5.47 8.91
CA VAL A 39 -14.91 -4.33 8.91
C VAL A 39 -15.73 -3.08 9.18
N ASN A 40 -15.26 -2.28 10.12
CA ASN A 40 -15.75 -0.95 10.45
C ASN A 40 -14.55 -0.15 10.94
N LEU A 41 -13.81 0.45 10.01
CA LEU A 41 -12.59 1.19 10.26
C LEU A 41 -12.72 2.63 9.77
N THR A 42 -12.26 3.56 10.59
CA THR A 42 -12.01 4.95 10.20
C THR A 42 -10.51 5.16 10.18
N ILE A 43 -9.97 5.52 9.00
CA ILE A 43 -8.56 5.78 8.80
C ILE A 43 -8.39 7.27 8.54
N SER A 44 -7.68 7.97 9.42
CA SER A 44 -7.39 9.40 9.28
C SER A 44 -5.92 9.61 8.93
N LEU A 45 -5.69 10.46 7.92
CA LEU A 45 -4.37 10.87 7.45
C LEU A 45 -4.22 12.37 7.61
N ALA A 46 -3.05 12.81 8.06
CA ALA A 46 -2.69 14.23 8.09
C ALA A 46 -1.22 14.40 7.69
N SER A 47 -0.94 15.41 6.87
CA SER A 47 0.43 15.78 6.54
C SER A 47 1.09 16.53 7.71
N THR A 48 2.41 16.37 7.87
CA THR A 48 3.18 17.05 8.94
C THR A 48 3.15 18.58 8.82
N ASN A 49 2.96 19.10 7.62
CA ASN A 49 2.83 20.52 7.30
C ASN A 49 1.38 21.02 7.39
N LEU A 50 0.42 20.17 7.78
CA LEU A 50 -0.98 20.49 8.04
C LEU A 50 -1.76 21.10 6.84
N ASP A 51 -1.25 20.93 5.63
CA ASP A 51 -1.90 21.37 4.38
C ASP A 51 -2.80 20.31 3.75
N PHE A 52 -2.76 19.09 4.27
CA PHE A 52 -3.53 17.96 3.79
C PHE A 52 -4.07 17.13 4.96
N GLN A 53 -5.36 16.86 4.91
CA GLN A 53 -6.04 15.95 5.82
C GLN A 53 -7.06 15.15 5.02
N GLU A 54 -7.11 13.84 5.28
CA GLU A 54 -8.13 12.96 4.71
C GLU A 54 -8.62 11.95 5.75
N THR A 55 -9.84 11.46 5.58
CA THR A 55 -10.43 10.39 6.34
C THR A 55 -11.15 9.41 5.43
N PHE A 56 -10.74 8.15 5.48
CA PHE A 56 -11.39 7.04 4.79
C PHE A 56 -12.23 6.23 5.76
N GLU A 57 -13.45 5.89 5.33
CA GLU A 57 -14.35 5.01 6.06
C GLU A 57 -14.48 3.67 5.33
N LEU A 58 -14.22 2.58 6.05
CA LEU A 58 -14.27 1.24 5.54
C LEU A 58 -15.31 0.43 6.32
N ASN A 59 -16.36 0.00 5.64
CA ASN A 59 -17.47 -0.77 6.18
C ASN A 59 -17.74 -2.01 5.32
N LYS A 60 -18.73 -2.83 5.70
CA LYS A 60 -19.06 -4.07 4.99
C LYS A 60 -19.45 -3.86 3.52
N GLU A 61 -20.02 -2.71 3.19
CA GLU A 61 -20.52 -2.37 1.85
C GLU A 61 -19.39 -1.95 0.91
N ASN A 62 -18.43 -1.17 1.42
CA ASN A 62 -17.32 -0.63 0.63
C ASN A 62 -15.97 -1.36 0.85
N LYS A 63 -15.95 -2.48 1.59
CA LYS A 63 -14.72 -3.23 1.93
C LYS A 63 -13.84 -3.70 0.77
N LYS A 64 -14.38 -3.71 -0.46
CA LYS A 64 -13.65 -4.09 -1.69
C LYS A 64 -13.40 -2.90 -2.63
N LEU A 65 -13.89 -1.71 -2.28
CA LEU A 65 -13.74 -0.52 -3.08
C LEU A 65 -12.37 0.12 -2.82
N LEU A 66 -11.64 0.43 -3.88
CA LEU A 66 -10.42 1.21 -3.77
C LEU A 66 -10.78 2.67 -3.44
N GLN A 67 -10.20 3.18 -2.35
CA GLN A 67 -10.26 4.59 -1.99
C GLN A 67 -8.84 5.16 -2.08
N SER A 68 -8.68 6.33 -2.70
CA SER A 68 -7.37 6.93 -2.96
C SER A 68 -7.42 8.45 -2.82
N ALA A 69 -6.37 9.05 -2.27
CA ALA A 69 -6.19 10.49 -2.22
C ALA A 69 -4.79 10.87 -2.71
N LYS A 70 -4.69 12.04 -3.35
CA LYS A 70 -3.42 12.60 -3.82
C LYS A 70 -2.88 13.58 -2.79
N ILE A 71 -1.65 13.36 -2.36
CA ILE A 71 -0.95 14.26 -1.44
C ILE A 71 -0.42 15.45 -2.26
N PRO A 72 -0.76 16.70 -1.91
CA PRO A 72 -0.45 17.86 -2.73
C PRO A 72 1.03 18.28 -2.66
N SER A 73 1.63 18.18 -1.47
CA SER A 73 2.99 18.68 -1.20
C SER A 73 3.92 17.54 -0.80
N ILE A 74 5.03 17.38 -1.53
CA ILE A 74 6.09 16.42 -1.24
C ILE A 74 7.46 17.13 -1.27
N PRO A 75 8.46 16.68 -0.46
CA PRO A 75 8.37 15.63 0.55
C PRO A 75 7.63 16.10 1.81
N THR A 76 6.80 15.23 2.39
CA THR A 76 6.13 15.48 3.67
C THR A 76 6.04 14.18 4.46
N GLY A 77 6.00 14.28 5.79
CA GLY A 77 5.63 13.17 6.65
C GLY A 77 4.11 13.02 6.71
N LEU A 78 3.63 11.80 6.95
CA LEU A 78 2.21 11.53 7.16
C LEU A 78 1.99 10.91 8.54
N PHE A 79 1.03 11.46 9.27
CA PHE A 79 0.45 10.81 10.43
C PHE A 79 -0.75 9.99 9.99
N VAL A 80 -0.76 8.72 10.37
CA VAL A 80 -1.83 7.78 10.04
C VAL A 80 -2.40 7.23 11.34
N SER A 81 -3.72 7.32 11.49
CA SER A 81 -4.44 6.78 12.63
C SER A 81 -5.58 5.92 12.13
N ALA A 82 -5.76 4.73 12.72
CA ALA A 82 -6.85 3.85 12.42
C ALA A 82 -7.64 3.55 13.70
N LYS A 83 -8.96 3.69 13.66
CA LYS A 83 -9.87 3.41 14.77
C LYS A 83 -10.99 2.49 14.29
N GLY A 84 -11.47 1.61 15.18
CA GLY A 84 -12.56 0.68 14.90
C GLY A 84 -12.11 -0.78 14.89
N GLU A 85 -12.86 -1.62 14.17
CA GLU A 85 -12.67 -3.07 14.12
C GLU A 85 -12.44 -3.57 12.69
N GLY A 86 -11.45 -4.46 12.52
CA GLY A 86 -11.14 -5.13 11.27
C GLY A 86 -9.70 -4.87 10.81
N CYS A 87 -9.41 -5.19 9.56
CA CYS A 87 -8.11 -4.98 8.94
C CYS A 87 -8.28 -4.38 7.54
N CYS A 88 -7.42 -3.42 7.20
CA CYS A 88 -7.34 -2.85 5.85
C CYS A 88 -5.89 -2.89 5.35
N LEU A 89 -5.72 -2.85 4.03
CA LEU A 89 -4.42 -2.63 3.40
C LEU A 89 -4.37 -1.17 2.95
N MET A 90 -3.35 -0.45 3.41
CA MET A 90 -3.03 0.90 2.95
C MET A 90 -1.70 0.86 2.22
N GLN A 91 -1.64 1.49 1.05
CA GLN A 91 -0.43 1.64 0.24
C GLN A 91 -0.19 3.12 -0.04
N ILE A 92 1.07 3.53 -0.04
CA ILE A 92 1.52 4.88 -0.36
C ILE A 92 2.59 4.75 -1.43
N ASP A 93 2.38 5.40 -2.56
CA ASP A 93 3.26 5.33 -3.71
C ASP A 93 3.76 6.74 -4.08
N VAL A 94 5.06 6.85 -4.37
CA VAL A 94 5.70 8.11 -4.78
C VAL A 94 6.48 7.85 -6.06
N SER A 95 6.14 8.62 -7.10
CA SER A 95 6.80 8.55 -8.41
C SER A 95 7.54 9.85 -8.68
N TYR A 96 8.82 9.76 -9.02
CA TYR A 96 9.67 10.90 -9.37
C TYR A 96 10.74 10.49 -10.39
N ASN A 97 11.25 11.46 -11.14
CA ASN A 97 12.33 11.23 -12.10
C ASN A 97 13.68 11.32 -11.39
N VAL A 98 14.57 10.38 -11.70
CA VAL A 98 15.97 10.39 -11.24
C VAL A 98 16.86 10.60 -12.47
N PRO A 99 17.76 11.60 -12.47
CA PRO A 99 18.59 11.91 -13.64
C PRO A 99 19.56 10.78 -14.00
N ASP A 100 20.11 10.10 -12.99
CA ASP A 100 21.02 8.97 -13.17
C ASP A 100 20.48 7.71 -12.47
N PRO A 101 20.49 6.55 -13.13
CA PRO A 101 20.10 5.31 -12.48
C PRO A 101 21.07 4.96 -11.35
N VAL A 102 20.54 4.92 -10.12
CA VAL A 102 21.32 4.60 -8.91
C VAL A 102 21.82 3.15 -8.91
N ALA A 103 21.12 2.26 -9.62
CA ALA A 103 21.45 0.84 -9.69
C ALA A 103 22.59 0.56 -10.68
N LYS A 104 23.58 -0.20 -10.23
CA LYS A 104 24.58 -0.77 -11.14
C LYS A 104 23.87 -1.68 -12.15
N PRO A 105 24.16 -1.55 -13.45
CA PRO A 105 23.52 -2.39 -14.45
C PRO A 105 23.91 -3.85 -14.22
N ALA A 106 22.92 -4.75 -14.26
CA ALA A 106 23.16 -6.19 -14.11
C ALA A 106 23.94 -6.78 -15.30
N PHE A 107 23.87 -6.11 -16.45
CA PHE A 107 24.50 -6.51 -17.70
C PHE A 107 25.20 -5.32 -18.33
N GLN A 108 26.33 -5.57 -18.99
CA GLN A 108 27.02 -4.55 -19.77
C GLN A 108 26.32 -4.40 -21.12
N LEU A 109 25.88 -3.18 -21.43
CA LEU A 109 25.36 -2.81 -22.74
C LEU A 109 26.43 -2.07 -23.54
N ARG A 110 26.62 -2.49 -24.78
CA ARG A 110 27.35 -1.74 -25.81
C ARG A 110 26.34 -1.46 -26.92
N VAL A 111 26.19 -0.19 -27.27
CA VAL A 111 25.33 0.29 -28.37
C VAL A 111 26.23 0.78 -29.49
#